data_AF-A0A0K2SSL5-F1
#
_entry.id   AF-A0A0K2SSL5-F1
#
_cell.length_a   1.000
_cell.length_b   1.000
_cell.length_c   1.000
_cell.angle_alpha   90.00
_cell.angle_beta   90.00
_cell.angle_gamma   90.00
#
_symmetry.space_group_name_H-M   'P 1'
#
loop_
_entity.id
_entity.type
_entity.pdbx_description
1 polymer ?
#
loop_
_entity_poly.entity_id
_entity_poly.type
_entity_poly.pdbx_seq_one_letter_code
_entity_poly.pdbx_strand_id
1 'polypeptide(L)' 'TSVHWHGIVLPTHMDGVPGLSYDGIAPGETFTYRFKVRQHGTFWYHS' A
#
# COMPACT_ATOMS: atom_id res chain seq x y z
N THR A 1 10.58 -4.44 -3.25
CA THR A 1 9.91 -4.33 -1.93
C THR A 1 8.54 -3.70 -2.10
N SER A 2 7.58 -3.98 -1.23
CA SER A 2 6.30 -3.27 -1.18
C SER A 2 5.76 -3.25 0.25
N VAL A 3 4.73 -2.44 0.49
CA VAL A 3 3.96 -2.44 1.74
C VAL A 3 2.49 -2.56 1.40
N HIS A 4 1.86 -3.67 1.79
CA HIS A 4 0.41 -3.84 1.76
C HIS A 4 -0.23 -3.33 3.05
N TRP A 5 -1.38 -2.66 2.92
CA TRP A 5 -2.12 -2.05 4.02
C TRP A 5 -3.36 -2.90 4.37
N HIS A 6 -3.10 -3.99 5.09
CA HIS A 6 -4.08 -5.04 5.32
C HIS A 6 -5.36 -4.53 6.00
N GLY A 7 -6.47 -4.64 5.27
CA GLY A 7 -7.81 -4.29 5.74
C GLY A 7 -8.17 -2.82 5.59
N ILE A 8 -7.32 -1.95 5.03
CA ILE A 8 -7.63 -0.54 4.79
C ILE A 8 -8.27 -0.36 3.39
N VAL A 9 -9.40 0.34 3.32
CA VAL A 9 -10.02 0.75 2.05
C VAL A 9 -9.31 1.99 1.51
N LEU A 10 -8.66 1.83 0.37
CA LEU A 10 -7.83 2.84 -0.30
C LEU A 10 -7.84 2.66 -1.83
N PRO A 11 -7.35 3.64 -2.61
CA PRO A 11 -7.18 3.46 -4.05
C PRO A 11 -6.21 2.32 -4.39
N THR A 12 -6.50 1.50 -5.40
CA THR A 12 -5.74 0.28 -5.71
C THR A 12 -4.24 0.51 -5.91
N HIS A 13 -3.82 1.62 -6.52
CA HIS A 13 -2.40 1.96 -6.74
C HIS A 13 -1.64 2.31 -5.44
N MET A 14 -2.35 2.41 -4.31
CA MET A 14 -1.78 2.60 -2.97
C MET A 14 -1.81 1.33 -2.12
N ASP A 15 -2.33 0.22 -2.66
CA ASP A 15 -2.50 -1.04 -1.93
C ASP A 15 -1.21 -1.85 -1.80
N GLY A 16 -0.19 -1.50 -2.59
CA GLY A 16 1.14 -2.10 -2.50
C GLY A 16 1.21 -3.57 -2.93
N VAL A 17 0.31 -3.99 -3.82
CA VAL A 17 0.33 -5.32 -4.47
C VAL A 17 1.00 -5.22 -5.85
N PRO A 18 2.24 -5.73 -6.00
CA PRO A 18 2.96 -5.70 -7.27
C PRO A 18 2.22 -6.45 -8.39
N GLY A 19 2.22 -5.89 -9.61
CA GLY A 19 1.63 -6.51 -10.79
C GLY A 19 0.12 -6.33 -10.95
N LEU A 20 -0.56 -5.69 -9.99
CA LEU A 20 -1.98 -5.31 -10.13
C LEU A 20 -2.16 -3.88 -10.65
N SER A 21 -1.58 -2.90 -9.93
CA SER A 21 -1.69 -1.47 -10.28
C SER A 21 -0.46 -0.65 -9.88
N TYR A 22 0.63 -1.35 -9.58
CA TYR A 22 1.89 -0.85 -9.02
C TYR A 22 2.98 -1.90 -9.31
N ASP A 23 4.19 -1.47 -9.65
CA ASP A 23 5.26 -2.39 -10.12
C ASP A 23 6.19 -2.87 -9.00
N GLY A 24 6.10 -2.31 -7.79
CA GLY A 24 7.07 -2.53 -6.73
C GLY A 24 7.99 -1.32 -6.51
N ILE A 25 8.65 -1.27 -5.35
CA ILE A 25 9.75 -0.35 -5.06
C ILE A 25 11.03 -1.10 -5.45
N ALA A 26 11.75 -0.57 -6.44
CA ALA A 26 13.03 -1.10 -6.84
C ALA A 26 14.11 -0.83 -5.76
N PRO A 27 15.22 -1.58 -5.75
CA PRO A 27 16.32 -1.33 -4.83
C PRO A 27 16.83 0.11 -4.90
N GLY A 28 16.91 0.79 -3.75
CA GLY A 28 17.35 2.18 -3.65
C GLY A 28 16.30 3.23 -3.98
N GLU A 29 15.10 2.83 -4.43
CA GLU A 29 14.00 3.75 -4.71
C GLU A 29 13.09 3.97 -3.50
N THR A 30 12.22 4.97 -3.62
CA THR A 30 11.21 5.29 -2.60
C THR A 30 9.85 5.45 -3.26
N PHE A 31 8.81 4.95 -2.60
CA PHE A 31 7.43 5.18 -2.97
C PHE A 31 6.67 5.83 -1.81
N THR A 32 5.90 6.88 -2.10
CA THR A 32 5.09 7.59 -1.08
C THR A 32 3.66 7.08 -1.11
N TYR A 33 3.28 6.30 -0.09
CA TYR A 33 1.89 5.93 0.15
C TYR A 33 1.10 7.14 0.68
N ARG A 34 0.01 7.51 0.01
CA ARG A 34 -0.86 8.62 0.43
C ARG A 34 -2.32 8.32 0.12
N PHE A 35 -3.11 8.09 1.15
CA PHE A 35 -4.55 7.83 1.03
C PHE A 35 -5.30 8.35 2.26
N LYS A 36 -6.61 8.54 2.12
CA LYS A 36 -7.50 8.90 3.24
C LYS A 36 -7.96 7.64 3.94
N VAL A 37 -7.81 7.57 5.26
CA VAL A 37 -8.44 6.53 6.08
C VAL A 37 -9.91 6.92 6.31
N ARG A 38 -10.85 6.04 5.92
CA ARG A 38 -12.30 6.31 5.98
C ARG A 38 -13.08 5.33 6.85
N GLN A 39 -12.38 4.46 7.57
CA GLN A 39 -12.95 3.41 8.41
C GLN A 39 -12.27 3.39 9.78
N HIS A 40 -12.95 2.81 10.77
CA HIS A 40 -12.47 2.68 12.14
C HIS A 40 -12.13 1.22 12.45
N GLY A 41 -11.12 0.99 13.28
CA GLY A 41 -10.71 -0.34 13.71
C GLY A 41 -9.21 -0.50 13.85
N THR A 42 -8.77 -1.73 14.09
CA THR A 42 -7.35 -2.12 14.13
C THR A 42 -6.96 -2.74 12.81
N PHE A 43 -5.91 -2.19 12.19
CA PHE A 43 -5.35 -2.63 10.91
C PHE A 43 -3.83 -2.76 11.05
N TRP A 44 -3.17 -3.23 10.01
CA TRP A 44 -1.73 -3.45 10.02
C TRP A 44 -1.15 -3.34 8.62
N TYR A 45 0.18 -3.28 8.53
CA TYR A 45 0.90 -3.25 7.26
C TYR A 45 1.97 -4.34 7.25
N HIS A 46 2.30 -4.84 6.06
CA HIS A 46 3.36 -5.83 5.90
C HIS A 46 3.96 -5.79 4.49
N SER A 47 5.15 -6.38 4.35
CA SER A 47 5.77 -6.66 3.05
C SER A 47 5.05 -7.77 2.30
#